data_AF-A0A9K3D9Q6-F1
#
_entry.id   AF-A0A9K3D9Q6-F1
#
_cell.length_a   1.000
_cell.length_b   1.000
_cell.length_c   1.000
_cell.angle_alpha   90.00
_cell.angle_beta   90.00
_cell.angle_gamma   90.00
#
_symmetry.space_group_name_H-M   'P 1'
#
loop_
_entity.id
_entity.type
_entity.pdbx_description
1 polymer ?
#
loop_
_entity_poly.entity_id
_entity_poly.type
_entity_poly.pdbx_seq_one_letter_code
_entity_poly.pdbx_strand_id
1 'polypeptide(L)'
;DIVPTFNYDLSTPYFEITVPTLDTVRFSAILEQHILSEYPMLMTGVSGTGKSAIIAQLMREMDRDGHIVPIPVNFSAQTSSMRTQEMIEAKLDKKRKKLLGPPAGRKAVVFVDDLNMPELDRYGSQPPVELIRHLIDYDALYDRKDLFLK
;
A
#
# COMPACT_ATOMS: atom_id res chain seq x y z
N ASP A 1 14.59 11.79 -23.83
CA ASP A 1 13.98 10.46 -23.82
C ASP A 1 13.19 10.32 -22.53
N ILE A 2 12.01 9.69 -22.54
CA ILE A 2 11.11 9.60 -21.37
C ILE A 2 11.52 8.44 -20.45
N VAL A 3 12.15 7.40 -21.01
CA VAL A 3 12.69 6.28 -20.23
C VAL A 3 14.09 6.66 -19.75
N PRO A 4 14.34 6.71 -18.43
CA PRO A 4 15.66 7.03 -17.91
C PRO A 4 16.66 5.93 -18.24
N THR A 5 17.93 6.30 -18.41
CA THR A 5 19.01 5.32 -18.62
C THR A 5 19.19 4.47 -17.38
N PHE A 6 19.19 3.15 -17.54
CA PHE A 6 19.52 2.24 -16.46
C PHE A 6 20.99 2.36 -16.09
N ASN A 7 21.26 2.68 -14.82
CA ASN A 7 22.61 2.69 -14.25
C ASN A 7 22.71 1.54 -13.24
N TYR A 8 23.56 0.57 -13.54
CA TYR A 8 23.77 -0.56 -12.66
C TYR A 8 24.67 -0.18 -11.47
N ASP A 9 24.20 -0.48 -10.26
CA ASP A 9 24.95 -0.30 -9.02
C ASP A 9 25.26 -1.67 -8.40
N LEU A 10 26.55 -1.99 -8.28
CA LEU A 10 27.07 -3.24 -7.71
C LEU A 10 26.67 -3.44 -6.24
N SER A 11 26.31 -2.36 -5.53
CA SER A 11 25.88 -2.42 -4.13
C SER A 11 24.40 -2.74 -3.96
N THR A 12 23.59 -2.62 -5.01
CA THR A 12 22.15 -2.88 -4.95
C THR A 12 21.87 -4.39 -4.94
N PRO A 13 21.13 -4.93 -3.95
CA PRO A 13 20.74 -6.33 -3.95
C PRO A 13 19.97 -6.70 -5.22
N TYR A 14 20.24 -7.88 -5.78
CA TYR A 14 19.68 -8.29 -7.07
C TYR A 14 18.15 -8.18 -7.15
N PHE A 15 17.44 -8.50 -6.06
CA PHE A 15 15.98 -8.46 -5.98
C PHE A 15 15.39 -7.03 -5.89
N GLU A 16 16.23 -6.00 -5.70
CA GLU A 16 15.82 -4.60 -5.70
C GLU A 16 16.11 -3.90 -7.03
N ILE A 17 16.91 -4.52 -7.91
CA ILE A 17 17.26 -3.97 -9.22
C ILE A 17 16.00 -3.92 -10.08
N THR A 18 15.61 -2.72 -10.47
CA THR A 18 14.52 -2.52 -11.42
C THR A 18 15.04 -1.79 -12.66
N VAL A 19 14.84 -2.39 -13.82
CA VAL A 19 15.24 -1.79 -15.10
C VAL A 19 14.10 -0.92 -15.60
N PRO A 20 14.30 0.41 -15.78
CA PRO A 20 13.27 1.27 -16.32
C PRO A 20 12.94 0.86 -17.76
N THR A 21 11.67 0.58 -18.00
CA THR A 21 11.11 0.37 -19.34
C THR A 21 10.03 1.42 -19.60
N LEU A 22 9.54 1.46 -20.84
CA LEU A 22 8.41 2.31 -21.20
C LEU A 22 7.19 2.03 -20.32
N ASP A 23 6.93 0.77 -20.00
CA ASP A 23 5.77 0.35 -19.21
C ASP A 23 5.93 0.67 -17.73
N THR A 24 7.12 0.44 -17.14
CA THR A 24 7.34 0.80 -15.73
C THR A 24 7.20 2.30 -15.53
N VAL A 25 7.74 3.12 -16.45
CA VAL A 25 7.62 4.59 -16.37
C VAL A 25 6.18 5.04 -16.50
N ARG A 26 5.41 4.48 -17.44
CA ARG A 26 3.99 4.81 -17.63
C ARG A 26 3.14 4.44 -16.42
N PHE A 27 3.28 3.21 -15.92
CA PHE A 27 2.50 2.76 -14.78
C PHE A 27 2.86 3.52 -13.51
N SER A 28 4.14 3.77 -13.26
CA SER A 28 4.57 4.59 -12.12
C SER A 28 4.00 5.99 -12.19
N ALA A 29 4.02 6.65 -13.36
CA ALA A 29 3.47 8.00 -13.52
C ALA A 29 1.96 8.04 -13.22
N ILE A 30 1.19 7.06 -13.71
CA ILE A 30 -0.26 6.99 -13.45
C ILE A 30 -0.53 6.74 -11.96
N LEU A 31 0.19 5.79 -11.36
CA LEU A 31 0.08 5.45 -9.94
C LEU A 31 0.41 6.65 -9.05
N GLU A 32 1.49 7.36 -9.35
CA GLU A 32 1.92 8.55 -8.62
C GLU A 32 0.83 9.62 -8.61
N GLN A 33 0.24 9.92 -9.76
CA GLN A 33 -0.84 10.91 -9.85
C GLN A 33 -2.07 10.52 -9.02
N HIS A 34 -2.42 9.23 -8.98
CA HIS A 34 -3.52 8.75 -8.14
C HIS A 34 -3.20 8.80 -6.65
N ILE A 35 -1.99 8.45 -6.26
CA ILE A 35 -1.53 8.59 -4.87
C ILE A 35 -1.58 10.06 -4.43
N LEU A 36 -1.06 10.97 -5.25
CA LEU A 36 -1.08 12.40 -4.96
C LEU A 36 -2.50 12.97 -4.90
N SER A 37 -3.41 12.44 -5.73
CA SER A 37 -4.83 12.82 -5.77
C SER A 37 -5.70 12.08 -4.76
N GLU A 38 -5.13 11.21 -3.92
CA GLU A 38 -5.85 10.40 -2.92
C GLU A 38 -6.97 9.55 -3.54
N TYR A 39 -6.76 9.05 -4.76
CA TYR A 39 -7.70 8.19 -5.45
C TYR A 39 -7.23 6.73 -5.41
N PRO A 40 -7.93 5.82 -4.69
CA PRO A 40 -7.55 4.42 -4.63
C PRO A 40 -7.52 3.75 -6.02
N MET A 41 -6.52 2.92 -6.28
CA MET A 41 -6.35 2.19 -7.54
C MET A 41 -6.12 0.70 -7.29
N LEU A 42 -6.62 -0.13 -8.19
CA LEU A 42 -6.28 -1.55 -8.28
C LEU A 42 -5.46 -1.83 -9.55
N MET A 43 -4.23 -2.31 -9.38
CA MET A 43 -3.40 -2.78 -10.49
C MET A 43 -3.60 -4.28 -10.70
N THR A 44 -4.17 -4.67 -11.85
CA THR A 44 -4.43 -6.08 -12.18
C THR A 44 -3.49 -6.59 -13.27
N GLY A 45 -3.31 -7.91 -13.33
CA GLY A 45 -2.48 -8.56 -14.35
C GLY A 45 -1.98 -9.93 -13.89
N VAL A 46 -1.42 -10.70 -14.81
CA VAL A 46 -0.91 -12.06 -14.54
C VAL A 46 0.17 -12.04 -13.46
N SER A 47 0.30 -13.12 -12.68
CA SER A 47 1.39 -13.25 -11.71
C SER A 47 2.76 -13.22 -12.41
N GLY A 48 3.77 -12.69 -11.71
CA GLY A 48 5.13 -12.59 -12.26
C GLY A 48 5.37 -11.45 -13.26
N THR A 49 4.39 -10.58 -13.53
CA THR A 49 4.57 -9.42 -14.46
C THR A 49 5.17 -8.18 -13.80
N GLY A 50 5.73 -8.29 -12.58
CA GLY A 50 6.43 -7.18 -11.91
C GLY A 50 5.54 -6.11 -11.26
N LYS A 51 4.22 -6.32 -11.14
CA LYS A 51 3.28 -5.35 -10.53
C LYS A 51 3.73 -4.86 -9.15
N SER A 52 3.96 -5.80 -8.23
CA SER A 52 4.42 -5.48 -6.87
C SER A 52 5.79 -4.80 -6.86
N ALA A 53 6.68 -5.16 -7.79
CA ALA A 53 7.99 -4.52 -7.91
C ALA A 53 7.87 -3.04 -8.32
N ILE A 54 7.02 -2.73 -9.30
CA ILE A 54 6.76 -1.36 -9.77
C ILE A 54 6.18 -0.51 -8.64
N ILE A 55 5.12 -1.01 -7.97
CA ILE A 55 4.47 -0.27 -6.87
C ILE A 55 5.43 -0.07 -5.71
N ALA A 56 6.16 -1.12 -5.30
CA ALA A 56 7.12 -1.02 -4.21
C ALA A 56 8.26 -0.06 -4.53
N GLN A 57 8.76 -0.03 -5.77
CA GLN A 57 9.77 0.95 -6.17
C GLN A 57 9.23 2.38 -6.08
N LEU A 58 8.06 2.65 -6.67
CA LEU A 58 7.45 3.97 -6.63
C LEU A 58 7.22 4.44 -5.18
N MET A 59 6.69 3.56 -4.33
CA MET A 59 6.45 3.90 -2.93
C MET A 59 7.75 4.22 -2.17
N ARG A 60 8.85 3.51 -2.45
CA ARG A 60 10.17 3.81 -1.85
C ARG A 60 10.69 5.17 -2.31
N GLU A 61 10.52 5.51 -3.59
CA GLU A 61 10.92 6.81 -4.14
C GLU A 61 10.12 7.94 -3.47
N MET A 62 8.79 7.81 -3.42
CA MET A 62 7.91 8.79 -2.77
C MET A 62 8.11 8.88 -1.24
N ASP A 63 8.50 7.80 -0.58
CA ASP A 63 8.88 7.79 0.85
C ASP A 63 10.17 8.57 1.07
N ARG A 64 11.21 8.31 0.26
CA ARG A 64 12.49 9.02 0.31
C ARG A 64 12.32 10.52 0.07
N ASP A 65 11.43 10.90 -0.84
CA ASP A 65 11.15 12.30 -1.17
C ASP A 65 10.19 12.95 -0.13
N GLY A 66 9.75 12.19 0.87
CA GLY A 66 8.96 12.68 1.99
C GLY A 66 7.47 12.82 1.71
N HIS A 67 6.99 12.46 0.52
CA HIS A 67 5.59 12.63 0.12
C HIS A 67 4.64 11.68 0.87
N ILE A 68 5.05 10.43 1.09
CA ILE A 68 4.17 9.39 1.64
C ILE A 68 4.82 8.62 2.78
N VAL A 69 4.01 7.99 3.63
CA VAL A 69 4.41 6.88 4.51
C VAL A 69 3.85 5.58 3.92
N PRO A 70 4.72 4.69 3.41
CA PRO A 70 4.26 3.45 2.81
C PRO A 70 3.88 2.42 3.88
N ILE A 71 2.72 1.79 3.69
CA ILE A 71 2.17 0.73 4.55
C ILE A 71 1.95 -0.52 3.69
N PRO A 72 2.98 -1.36 3.49
CA PRO A 72 2.83 -2.61 2.75
C PRO A 72 2.07 -3.64 3.58
N VAL A 73 1.07 -4.26 2.98
CA VAL A 73 0.25 -5.32 3.55
C VAL A 73 0.18 -6.48 2.57
N ASN A 74 0.83 -7.60 2.92
CA ASN A 74 0.81 -8.80 2.08
C ASN A 74 -0.24 -9.76 2.64
N PHE A 75 -1.28 -10.02 1.87
CA PHE A 75 -2.31 -10.96 2.27
C PHE A 75 -1.89 -12.41 2.07
N SER A 76 -2.44 -13.27 2.92
CA SER A 76 -2.25 -14.71 2.93
C SER A 76 -3.54 -15.35 3.44
N ALA A 77 -3.69 -16.66 3.28
CA ALA A 77 -4.86 -17.39 3.79
C ALA A 77 -5.11 -17.13 5.29
N GLN A 78 -4.05 -16.94 6.08
CA GLN A 78 -4.14 -16.75 7.53
C GLN A 78 -4.17 -15.28 7.96
N THR A 79 -4.16 -14.34 7.01
CA THR A 79 -4.22 -12.91 7.37
C THR A 79 -5.61 -12.59 7.91
N SER A 80 -5.68 -12.02 9.11
CA SER A 80 -6.94 -11.61 9.74
C SER A 80 -7.19 -10.11 9.61
N SER A 81 -8.45 -9.68 9.76
CA SER A 81 -8.78 -8.25 9.79
C SER A 81 -8.12 -7.53 10.96
N MET A 82 -7.95 -8.22 12.10
CA MET A 82 -7.22 -7.68 13.26
C MET A 82 -5.77 -7.37 12.89
N ARG A 83 -5.06 -8.35 12.30
CA ARG A 83 -3.65 -8.19 11.92
C ARG A 83 -3.48 -7.09 10.86
N THR A 84 -4.39 -7.03 9.90
CA THR A 84 -4.40 -5.98 8.87
C THR A 84 -4.52 -4.59 9.50
N GLN A 85 -5.46 -4.43 10.43
CA GLN A 85 -5.65 -3.18 11.17
C GLN A 85 -4.40 -2.81 11.99
N GLU A 86 -3.81 -3.76 12.71
CA GLU A 86 -2.58 -3.55 13.47
C GLU A 86 -1.41 -3.10 12.59
N MET A 87 -1.24 -3.69 11.41
CA MET A 87 -0.19 -3.32 10.46
C MET A 87 -0.36 -1.88 9.96
N ILE A 88 -1.59 -1.44 9.71
CA ILE A 88 -1.89 -0.06 9.30
C ILE A 88 -1.64 0.90 10.46
N GLU A 89 -2.22 0.63 11.63
CA GLU A 89 -2.10 1.51 12.79
C GLU A 89 -0.66 1.65 13.27
N ALA A 90 0.17 0.59 13.15
CA ALA A 90 1.58 0.62 13.55
C ALA A 90 2.43 1.64 12.78
N LYS A 91 1.96 2.12 11.62
CA LYS A 91 2.64 3.13 10.80
C LYS A 91 2.07 4.53 10.96
N LEU A 92 1.01 4.70 11.75
CA LEU A 92 0.34 5.98 11.98
C LEU A 92 0.69 6.55 13.35
N ASP A 93 0.83 7.87 13.41
CA ASP A 93 1.00 8.57 14.69
C ASP A 93 -0.36 8.82 15.33
N LYS A 94 -0.39 8.70 16.66
CA LYS A 94 -1.51 9.20 17.45
C LYS A 94 -1.46 10.72 17.53
N LYS A 95 -2.30 11.40 16.74
CA LYS A 95 -2.41 12.88 16.75
C LYS A 95 -3.28 13.36 17.89
N ARG A 96 -4.39 12.67 18.17
CA ARG A 96 -5.32 12.94 19.29
C ARG A 96 -5.89 11.61 19.81
N LYS A 97 -6.72 11.66 20.86
CA LYS A 97 -7.34 10.44 21.43
C LYS A 97 -8.06 9.58 20.37
N LYS A 98 -8.71 10.23 19.39
CA LYS A 98 -9.50 9.59 18.32
C LYS A 98 -9.02 9.95 16.91
N LEU A 99 -7.74 10.28 16.75
CA LEU A 99 -7.22 10.67 15.45
C LEU A 99 -5.85 10.03 15.26
N LEU A 100 -5.80 9.10 14.31
CA LEU A 100 -4.57 8.55 13.77
C LEU A 100 -4.25 9.28 12.46
N GLY A 101 -2.96 9.40 12.15
CA GLY A 101 -2.56 9.93 10.86
C GLY A 101 -1.06 9.86 10.64
N PRO A 102 -0.61 10.01 9.38
CA PRO A 102 0.80 10.06 9.05
C PRO A 102 1.51 11.26 9.72
N PRO A 103 2.85 11.27 9.77
CA PRO A 103 3.64 12.45 10.11
C PRO A 103 3.21 13.68 9.31
N ALA A 104 3.38 14.87 9.90
CA ALA A 104 2.90 16.11 9.28
C ALA A 104 3.52 16.33 7.90
N GLY A 105 2.68 16.70 6.92
CA GLY A 105 3.10 16.94 5.54
C GLY A 105 3.26 15.68 4.67
N ARG A 106 3.00 14.49 5.21
CA ARG A 106 3.07 13.21 4.49
C ARG A 106 1.69 12.57 4.38
N LYS A 107 1.47 11.74 3.36
CA LYS A 107 0.23 10.93 3.20
C LYS A 107 0.48 9.48 3.56
N ALA A 108 -0.45 8.82 4.26
CA ALA A 108 -0.33 7.37 4.47
C ALA A 108 -0.85 6.63 3.24
N VAL A 109 -0.07 5.70 2.70
CA VAL A 109 -0.47 4.91 1.52
C VAL A 109 -0.41 3.44 1.87
N VAL A 110 -1.58 2.79 1.90
CA VAL A 110 -1.69 1.35 2.10
C VAL A 110 -1.57 0.65 0.76
N PHE A 111 -0.56 -0.21 0.62
CA PHE A 111 -0.42 -1.09 -0.53
C PHE A 111 -0.77 -2.51 -0.10
N VAL A 112 -1.80 -3.07 -0.71
CA VAL A 112 -2.23 -4.45 -0.47
C VAL A 112 -1.74 -5.33 -1.61
N ASP A 113 -0.83 -6.25 -1.31
CA ASP A 113 -0.44 -7.31 -2.24
C ASP A 113 -1.31 -8.55 -2.01
N ASP A 114 -1.52 -9.33 -3.07
CA ASP A 114 -2.29 -10.57 -3.04
C ASP A 114 -3.72 -10.41 -2.47
N LEU A 115 -4.45 -9.38 -2.93
CA LEU A 115 -5.77 -8.98 -2.42
C LEU A 115 -6.78 -10.14 -2.27
N ASN A 116 -6.74 -11.14 -3.15
CA ASN A 116 -7.67 -12.26 -3.18
C ASN A 116 -7.25 -13.47 -2.31
N MET A 117 -6.08 -13.44 -1.68
CA MET A 117 -5.54 -14.57 -0.90
C MET A 117 -6.18 -14.86 0.46
N PRO A 118 -6.84 -13.93 1.19
CA PRO A 118 -7.44 -14.26 2.49
C PRO A 118 -8.43 -15.43 2.44
N GLU A 119 -8.46 -16.28 3.46
CA GLU A 119 -9.44 -17.37 3.51
C GLU A 119 -10.85 -16.83 3.76
N LEU A 120 -11.84 -17.51 3.19
CA LEU A 120 -13.25 -17.22 3.44
C LEU A 120 -13.63 -17.65 4.85
N ASP A 121 -14.39 -16.82 5.55
CA ASP A 121 -15.02 -17.23 6.80
C ASP A 121 -16.20 -18.20 6.55
N ARG A 122 -16.84 -18.63 7.64
CA ARG A 122 -18.00 -19.53 7.59
C ARG A 122 -19.13 -19.02 6.68
N TYR A 123 -19.22 -17.72 6.45
CA TYR A 123 -20.29 -17.08 5.69
C TYR A 123 -19.82 -16.61 4.29
N GLY A 124 -18.61 -17.00 3.87
CA GLY A 124 -18.08 -16.65 2.56
C GLY A 124 -17.55 -15.22 2.45
N SER A 125 -17.27 -14.56 3.59
CA SER A 125 -16.68 -13.22 3.61
C SER A 125 -15.16 -13.31 3.76
N GLN A 126 -14.42 -12.29 3.28
CA GLN A 126 -12.98 -12.14 3.55
C GLN A 126 -12.78 -10.93 4.48
N PRO A 127 -12.75 -11.11 5.81
CA PRO A 127 -12.68 -10.01 6.76
C PRO A 127 -11.52 -9.01 6.53
N PRO A 128 -10.31 -9.40 6.09
CA PRO A 128 -9.26 -8.45 5.75
C PRO A 128 -9.64 -7.51 4.59
N VAL A 129 -10.30 -8.04 3.55
CA VAL A 129 -10.74 -7.26 2.39
C VAL A 129 -11.87 -6.31 2.77
N GLU A 130 -12.82 -6.76 3.59
CA GLU A 130 -13.89 -5.91 4.13
C GLU A 130 -13.37 -4.75 4.97
N LEU A 131 -12.26 -4.95 5.69
CA LEU A 131 -11.60 -3.86 6.41
C LEU A 131 -11.03 -2.81 5.44
N ILE A 132 -10.41 -3.23 4.34
CA ILE A 132 -9.91 -2.30 3.32
C ILE A 132 -11.07 -1.53 2.68
N ARG A 133 -12.18 -2.21 2.38
CA ARG A 133 -13.39 -1.55 1.89
C ARG A 133 -13.93 -0.52 2.90
N HIS A 134 -13.99 -0.89 4.18
CA HIS A 134 -14.38 0.03 5.25
C HIS A 134 -13.48 1.27 5.30
N LEU A 135 -12.17 1.09 5.18
CA LEU A 135 -11.22 2.21 5.17
C LEU A 135 -11.45 3.14 3.97
N ILE A 136 -11.73 2.59 2.78
CA ILE A 136 -12.03 3.39 1.58
C ILE A 136 -13.35 4.16 1.73
N ASP A 137 -14.39 3.52 2.30
CA ASP A 137 -15.72 4.11 2.42
C ASP A 137 -15.80 5.20 3.50
N TYR A 138 -15.08 5.02 4.62
CA TYR A 138 -15.23 5.86 5.81
C TYR A 138 -14.01 6.71 6.14
N ASP A 139 -12.87 6.49 5.49
CA ASP A 139 -11.56 7.10 5.81
C ASP A 139 -11.22 7.02 7.30
N ALA A 140 -11.57 5.88 7.92
CA ALA A 140 -11.44 5.69 9.35
C ALA A 140 -11.32 4.21 9.72
N LEU A 141 -10.80 3.96 10.92
CA LEU A 141 -10.73 2.63 11.53
C LEU A 141 -11.62 2.59 12.77
N TYR A 142 -12.14 1.40 13.10
CA TYR A 142 -12.90 1.23 14.33
C TYR A 142 -11.99 0.75 15.47
N ASP A 143 -11.96 1.47 16.59
CA ASP A 143 -11.28 1.00 17.79
C ASP A 143 -12.05 -0.15 18.43
N ARG A 144 -11.48 -1.35 18.37
CA ARG A 144 -12.11 -2.59 18.84
C ARG A 144 -12.14 -2.72 20.36
N LYS A 145 -11.42 -1.87 21.11
CA LYS A 145 -11.37 -1.91 22.59
C LYS A 145 -12.30 -0.88 23.19
N ASP A 146 -12.17 0.37 22.75
CA ASP A 146 -12.93 1.51 23.28
C ASP A 146 -14.19 1.82 22.47
N LEU A 147 -14.44 1.07 21.38
CA LEU A 147 -15.69 1.05 20.62
C LEU A 147 -16.07 2.39 19.96
N PHE A 148 -15.08 3.08 19.37
CA PHE A 148 -15.29 4.34 18.63
C PHE A 148 -14.57 4.37 17.29
N LEU A 149 -15.04 5.20 16.35
CA LEU A 149 -14.39 5.42 15.05
C LEU A 149 -13.21 6.41 15.20
N LYS A 150 -12.04 6.06 14.69
CA LYS A 150 -10.76 6.75 14.86
C LYS A 150 -10.02 7.01 13.55
#